data_AF-A0A8T6LPD7-F1
#
_entry.id   AF-A0A8T6LPD7-F1
#
_cell.length_a   1.000
_cell.length_b   1.000
_cell.length_c   1.000
_cell.angle_alpha   90.00
_cell.angle_beta   90.00
_cell.angle_gamma   90.00
#
_symmetry.space_group_name_H-M   'P 1'
#
loop_
_entity.id
_entity.type
_entity.pdbx_description
1 polymer ?
#
loop_
_entity_poly.entity_id
_entity_poly.type
_entity_poly.pdbx_seq_one_letter_code
_entity_poly.pdbx_strand_id
1 'polypeptide(L)'
;MDSLAELRSAAQSWIAQNPASPDSYREVARVYERAFGGEEALSVLRRGQSRAGGGVLAVEAGDVLLRLDRPLEALMEWARALDGPDAQAPGALRRMVRTGGEHPGLAPAVVRELAAEGASEARRRAAIEIALEARLQPEALSLAEEVAGDLPEREREGFLNALLRLAEEKDAGQLALWTLQQLRRETPRGSRARTLDRQIAVTSLVAGDTVRALEARERYARGLPERSPERRRALAEMIRLETATGAPLALLDRFAAFREEFPNAPEADPLAVALSARFRENGDLETAAFVLEGVQGPLSAQERAWLALEADNRESARINLMLAARGLPATEATA
;
A
#
# COMPACT_ATOMS: atom_id res chain seq x y z
N MET A 1 54.19 13.30 33.21
CA MET A 1 52.75 13.34 33.55
C MET A 1 52.01 12.65 32.43
N ASP A 2 51.00 11.85 32.77
CA ASP A 2 50.33 10.96 31.83
C ASP A 2 49.36 11.75 30.94
N SER A 3 49.56 11.74 29.62
CA SER A 3 48.83 12.58 28.66
C SER A 3 47.31 12.34 28.70
N LEU A 4 46.91 11.13 29.09
CA LEU A 4 45.52 10.75 29.29
C LEU A 4 44.89 11.38 30.55
N ALA A 5 45.66 11.56 31.62
CA ALA A 5 45.19 12.22 32.83
C ALA A 5 44.98 13.73 32.60
N GLU A 6 45.89 14.36 31.86
CA GLU A 6 45.77 15.76 31.45
C GLU A 6 44.53 15.96 30.55
N LEU A 7 44.31 15.05 29.60
CA LEU A 7 43.12 15.08 28.74
C LEU A 7 41.81 15.01 29.54
N ARG A 8 41.74 14.14 30.56
CA ARG A 8 40.55 14.05 31.43
C ARG A 8 40.29 15.37 32.16
N SER A 9 41.33 15.96 32.74
CA SER A 9 41.22 17.23 33.46
C SER A 9 40.79 18.39 32.56
N ALA A 10 41.37 18.48 31.35
CA ALA A 10 41.02 19.50 30.36
C ALA A 10 39.56 19.37 29.90
N ALA A 11 39.11 18.15 29.61
CA ALA A 11 37.74 17.87 29.21
C ALA A 11 36.71 18.22 30.31
N GLN A 12 37.01 17.85 31.57
CA GLN A 12 36.16 18.22 32.71
C GLN A 12 36.08 19.73 32.90
N SER A 13 37.21 20.43 32.75
CA SER A 13 37.28 21.89 32.83
C SER A 13 36.45 22.55 31.71
N TRP A 14 36.47 22.00 30.49
CA TRP A 14 35.68 22.54 29.38
C TRP A 14 34.17 22.37 29.61
N ILE A 15 33.73 21.20 30.04
CA ILE A 15 32.32 20.97 30.41
C ILE A 15 31.89 21.91 31.55
N ALA A 16 32.76 22.12 32.55
CA ALA A 16 32.45 22.99 33.68
C ALA A 16 32.25 24.46 33.28
N GLN A 17 32.89 24.93 32.20
CA GLN A 17 32.71 26.29 31.69
C GLN A 17 31.34 26.49 31.02
N ASN A 18 30.77 25.45 30.40
CA ASN A 18 29.49 25.52 29.71
C ASN A 18 28.61 24.29 30.01
N PRO A 19 28.18 24.08 31.28
CA PRO A 19 27.58 22.83 31.72
C PRO A 19 26.19 22.55 31.14
N ALA A 20 25.53 23.57 30.60
CA ALA A 20 24.24 23.49 29.93
C ALA A 20 24.36 23.31 28.40
N SER A 21 25.57 23.44 27.83
CA SER A 21 25.77 23.33 26.38
C SER A 21 25.90 21.87 25.96
N PRO A 22 24.99 21.35 25.10
CA PRO A 22 25.10 19.98 24.58
C PRO A 22 26.38 19.77 23.77
N ASP A 23 26.85 20.81 23.08
CA ASP A 23 28.03 20.76 22.22
C ASP A 23 29.29 20.40 23.00
N SER A 24 29.43 20.90 24.23
CA SER A 24 30.55 20.58 25.11
C SER A 24 30.61 19.08 25.43
N TYR A 25 29.47 18.45 25.70
CA TYR A 25 29.43 17.00 25.94
C TYR A 25 29.66 16.21 24.66
N ARG A 26 29.15 16.67 23.51
CA ARG A 26 29.35 16.01 22.20
C ARG A 26 30.82 15.94 21.82
N GLU A 27 31.53 17.06 21.90
CA GLU A 27 32.94 17.13 21.51
C GLU A 27 33.82 16.36 22.49
N VAL A 28 33.57 16.46 23.79
CA VAL A 28 34.29 15.65 24.78
C VAL A 28 34.04 14.16 24.57
N ALA A 29 32.81 13.74 24.29
CA ALA A 29 32.50 12.33 24.02
C ALA A 29 33.26 11.80 22.78
N ARG A 30 33.35 12.57 21.69
CA ARG A 30 34.13 12.18 20.48
C ARG A 30 35.62 12.02 20.77
N VAL A 31 36.17 12.84 21.65
CA VAL A 31 37.57 12.74 22.09
C VAL A 31 37.74 11.53 23.02
N TYR A 32 36.80 11.33 23.94
CA TYR A 32 36.81 10.22 24.89
C TYR A 32 36.65 8.88 24.20
N GLU A 33 35.82 8.78 23.18
CA GLU A 33 35.62 7.54 22.42
C GLU A 33 36.93 7.05 21.81
N ARG A 34 37.72 7.98 21.25
CA ARG A 34 39.02 7.68 20.65
C ARG A 34 40.11 7.38 21.67
N ALA A 35 40.09 8.04 22.83
CA ALA A 35 41.15 7.96 23.84
C ALA A 35 40.92 6.87 24.90
N PHE A 36 39.66 6.59 25.23
CA PHE A 36 39.27 5.73 26.36
C PHE A 36 38.29 4.63 25.99
N GLY A 37 37.56 4.76 24.88
CA GLY A 37 36.58 3.78 24.42
C GLY A 37 35.13 4.27 24.51
N GLY A 38 34.21 3.46 23.98
CA GLY A 38 32.81 3.84 23.81
C GLY A 38 32.03 3.98 25.11
N GLU A 39 32.33 3.21 26.15
CA GLU A 39 31.62 3.29 27.45
C GLU A 39 31.87 4.64 28.14
N GLU A 40 33.10 5.14 28.07
CA GLU A 40 33.49 6.44 28.60
C GLU A 40 32.84 7.58 27.81
N ALA A 41 32.79 7.46 26.48
CA ALA A 41 32.06 8.40 25.65
C ALA A 41 30.56 8.42 25.98
N LEU A 42 29.95 7.24 26.14
CA LEU A 42 28.55 7.09 26.50
C LEU A 42 28.25 7.69 27.89
N SER A 43 29.16 7.51 28.85
CA SER A 43 29.06 8.12 30.19
C SER A 43 29.04 9.65 30.11
N VAL A 44 29.86 10.26 29.25
CA VAL A 44 29.86 11.70 29.01
C VAL A 44 28.53 12.15 28.38
N LEU A 45 28.05 11.45 27.35
CA LEU A 45 26.80 11.78 26.67
C LEU A 45 25.58 11.69 27.61
N ARG A 46 25.48 10.63 28.42
CA ARG A 46 24.41 10.46 29.43
C ARG A 46 24.43 11.54 30.51
N ARG A 47 25.62 12.02 30.87
CA ARG A 47 25.77 13.16 31.77
C ARG A 47 25.25 14.46 31.13
N GLY A 48 25.53 14.66 29.84
CA GLY A 48 24.98 15.76 29.05
C GLY A 48 23.45 15.70 28.97
N GLN A 49 22.89 14.53 28.66
CA GLN A 49 21.44 14.27 28.66
C GLN A 49 20.78 14.61 30.00
N SER A 50 21.39 14.18 31.11
CA SER A 50 20.87 14.46 32.45
C SER A 50 20.85 15.96 32.80
N ARG A 51 21.66 16.77 32.10
CA ARG A 51 21.78 18.22 32.32
C ARG A 51 20.94 19.05 31.35
N ALA A 52 20.84 18.62 30.09
CA ALA A 52 20.19 19.36 29.00
C ALA A 52 18.83 18.78 28.56
N GLY A 53 18.48 17.57 29.00
CA GLY A 53 17.25 16.86 28.64
C GLY A 53 17.53 15.55 27.89
N GLY A 54 16.68 14.53 28.10
CA GLY A 54 16.93 13.17 27.61
C GLY A 54 16.96 13.00 26.09
N GLY A 55 16.26 13.85 25.33
CA GLY A 55 16.28 13.82 23.86
C GLY A 55 17.53 14.47 23.24
N VAL A 56 18.25 15.28 24.01
CA VAL A 56 19.48 15.96 23.58
C VAL A 56 20.63 14.96 23.59
N LEU A 57 21.48 14.95 22.56
CA LEU A 57 22.59 13.98 22.38
C LEU A 57 22.19 12.50 22.20
N ALA A 58 20.89 12.21 22.08
CA ALA A 58 20.38 10.85 21.94
C ALA A 58 20.83 10.18 20.62
N VAL A 59 21.01 10.94 19.55
CA VAL A 59 21.54 10.42 18.28
C VAL A 59 22.96 9.92 18.45
N GLU A 60 23.83 10.74 19.05
CA GLU A 60 25.22 10.40 19.29
C GLU A 60 25.37 9.24 20.27
N ALA A 61 24.55 9.21 21.32
CA ALA A 61 24.55 8.11 22.29
C ALA A 61 24.13 6.80 21.63
N GLY A 62 23.09 6.80 20.79
CA GLY A 62 22.69 5.63 20.02
C GLY A 62 23.74 5.19 19.00
N ASP A 63 24.44 6.13 18.34
CA ASP A 63 25.55 5.81 17.41
C ASP A 63 26.71 5.12 18.14
N VAL A 64 27.02 5.54 19.38
CA VAL A 64 28.02 4.86 20.24
C VAL A 64 27.53 3.48 20.68
N LEU A 65 26.27 3.35 21.12
CA LEU A 65 25.68 2.07 21.52
C LEU A 65 25.70 1.04 20.38
N LEU A 66 25.42 1.46 19.14
CA LEU A 66 25.51 0.56 17.99
C LEU A 66 26.95 0.08 17.77
N ARG A 67 27.95 0.97 17.90
CA ARG A 67 29.38 0.59 17.81
C ARG A 67 29.84 -0.35 18.93
N LEU A 68 29.16 -0.32 20.07
CA LEU A 68 29.35 -1.24 21.19
C LEU A 68 28.59 -2.57 21.02
N ASP A 69 27.99 -2.83 19.86
CA ASP A 69 27.17 -4.02 19.57
C ASP A 69 25.93 -4.15 20.48
N ARG A 70 25.31 -3.00 20.80
CA ARG A 70 24.10 -2.92 21.64
C ARG A 70 22.91 -2.37 20.83
N PRO A 71 22.44 -3.06 19.78
CA PRO A 71 21.47 -2.52 18.81
C PRO A 71 20.11 -2.20 19.43
N LEU A 72 19.61 -3.00 20.37
CA LEU A 72 18.34 -2.72 21.05
C LEU A 72 18.42 -1.40 21.83
N GLU A 73 19.50 -1.20 22.58
CA GLU A 73 19.70 0.04 23.34
C GLU A 73 19.90 1.25 22.41
N ALA A 74 20.60 1.07 21.29
CA ALA A 74 20.74 2.12 20.28
C ALA A 74 19.38 2.56 19.72
N LEU A 75 18.49 1.61 19.39
CA LEU A 75 17.13 1.88 18.92
C LEU A 75 16.32 2.66 19.97
N MET A 76 16.40 2.25 21.25
CA MET A 76 15.73 2.93 22.35
C MET A 76 16.29 4.33 22.62
N GLU A 77 17.59 4.53 22.42
CA GLU A 77 18.21 5.83 22.59
C GLU A 77 17.79 6.77 21.45
N TRP A 78 17.84 6.32 20.19
CA TRP A 78 17.35 7.11 19.06
C TRP A 78 15.86 7.44 19.13
N ALA A 79 15.04 6.57 19.72
CA ALA A 79 13.63 6.85 19.98
C ALA A 79 13.42 8.13 20.80
N ARG A 80 14.32 8.43 21.75
CA ARG A 80 14.25 9.67 22.55
C ARG A 80 14.52 10.92 21.74
N ALA A 81 15.28 10.80 20.64
CA ALA A 81 15.53 11.93 19.73
C ALA A 81 14.29 12.32 18.92
N LEU A 82 13.27 11.45 18.83
CA LEU A 82 12.02 11.74 18.12
C LEU A 82 11.16 12.77 18.84
N ASP A 83 11.27 12.87 20.17
CA ASP A 83 10.59 13.88 21.00
C ASP A 83 11.50 15.05 21.39
N GLY A 84 12.75 15.01 20.90
CA GLY A 84 13.75 16.00 21.23
C GLY A 84 13.45 17.35 20.58
N PRO A 85 13.86 18.47 21.21
CA PRO A 85 13.68 19.82 20.68
C PRO A 85 14.52 20.10 19.42
N ASP A 86 15.49 19.24 19.10
CA ASP A 86 16.39 19.42 17.97
C ASP A 86 15.89 18.72 16.71
N ALA A 87 16.14 19.35 15.55
CA ALA A 87 15.79 18.93 14.19
C ALA A 87 16.41 17.58 13.72
N GLN A 88 16.77 16.69 14.65
CA GLN A 88 17.44 15.42 14.38
C GLN A 88 16.48 14.23 14.25
N ALA A 89 15.17 14.40 14.53
CA ALA A 89 14.18 13.33 14.41
C ALA A 89 14.23 12.57 13.06
N PRO A 90 14.36 13.23 11.88
CA PRO A 90 14.49 12.51 10.60
C PRO A 90 15.77 11.67 10.51
N GLY A 91 16.86 12.14 11.12
CA GLY A 91 18.14 11.42 11.15
C GLY A 91 18.12 10.23 12.10
N ALA A 92 17.42 10.34 13.23
CA ALA A 92 17.20 9.25 14.18
C ALA A 92 16.31 8.16 13.55
N LEU A 93 15.18 8.56 12.96
CA LEU A 93 14.26 7.64 12.28
C LEU A 93 14.94 6.79 11.20
N ARG A 94 15.72 7.41 10.31
CA ARG A 94 16.46 6.66 9.26
C ARG A 94 17.40 5.61 9.83
N ARG A 95 18.07 5.91 10.95
CA ARG A 95 18.94 4.94 11.64
C ARG A 95 18.12 3.82 12.26
N MET A 96 17.01 4.15 12.91
CA MET A 96 16.13 3.17 13.53
C MET A 96 15.52 2.20 12.52
N VAL A 97 15.04 2.71 11.37
CA VAL A 97 14.50 1.86 10.29
C VAL A 97 15.58 0.93 9.76
N ARG A 98 16.78 1.47 9.41
CA ARG A 98 17.90 0.66 8.92
C ARG A 98 18.30 -0.43 9.92
N THR A 99 18.55 -0.06 11.16
CA THR A 99 18.99 -1.00 12.21
C THR A 99 17.87 -1.98 12.58
N GLY A 100 16.60 -1.57 12.53
CA GLY A 100 15.45 -2.46 12.69
C GLY A 100 15.36 -3.52 11.57
N GLY A 101 15.66 -3.13 10.32
CA GLY A 101 15.75 -4.06 9.19
C GLY A 101 16.96 -4.99 9.26
N GLU A 102 18.10 -4.52 9.78
CA GLU A 102 19.30 -5.35 10.03
C GLU A 102 19.09 -6.35 11.18
N HIS A 103 18.22 -6.01 12.15
CA HIS A 103 17.93 -6.81 13.34
C HIS A 103 16.41 -7.05 13.52
N PRO A 104 15.75 -7.79 12.61
CA PRO A 104 14.29 -7.92 12.61
C PRO A 104 13.72 -8.59 13.88
N GLY A 105 14.51 -9.43 14.56
CA GLY A 105 14.11 -10.04 15.83
C GLY A 105 13.92 -9.04 16.98
N LEU A 106 14.46 -7.83 16.87
CA LEU A 106 14.27 -6.76 17.86
C LEU A 106 13.02 -5.91 17.57
N ALA A 107 12.53 -5.91 16.33
CA ALA A 107 11.47 -5.02 15.90
C ALA A 107 10.19 -5.12 16.74
N PRO A 108 9.66 -6.31 17.13
CA PRO A 108 8.45 -6.38 17.94
C PRO A 108 8.57 -5.66 19.30
N ALA A 109 9.73 -5.75 19.95
CA ALA A 109 9.97 -5.08 21.22
C ALA A 109 10.08 -3.56 21.04
N VAL A 110 10.79 -3.13 19.98
CA VAL A 110 10.97 -1.70 19.66
C VAL A 110 9.64 -1.05 19.27
N VAL A 111 8.86 -1.69 18.40
CA VAL A 111 7.53 -1.21 17.98
C VAL A 111 6.61 -1.04 19.19
N ARG A 112 6.59 -2.03 20.11
CA ARG A 112 5.78 -1.95 21.33
C ARG A 112 6.18 -0.77 22.22
N GLU A 113 7.47 -0.53 22.40
CA GLU A 113 7.94 0.60 23.22
C GLU A 113 7.62 1.95 22.57
N LEU A 114 7.79 2.07 21.25
CA LEU A 114 7.47 3.28 20.51
C LEU A 114 5.97 3.59 20.45
N ALA A 115 5.14 2.56 20.58
CA ALA A 115 3.69 2.65 20.62
C ALA A 115 3.09 2.56 22.03
N ALA A 116 3.92 2.63 23.08
CA ALA A 116 3.44 2.57 24.44
C ALA A 116 2.45 3.71 24.76
N GLU A 117 1.62 3.52 25.77
CA GLU A 117 0.66 4.53 26.22
C GLU A 117 1.38 5.86 26.55
N GLY A 118 0.86 6.97 26.00
CA GLY A 118 1.49 8.29 26.14
C GLY A 118 2.66 8.56 25.17
N ALA A 119 2.97 7.66 24.25
CA ALA A 119 3.94 7.91 23.19
C ALA A 119 3.52 9.07 22.29
N SER A 120 4.49 9.87 21.87
CA SER A 120 4.25 10.95 20.92
C SER A 120 3.83 10.40 19.55
N GLU A 121 3.20 11.26 18.75
CA GLU A 121 2.88 10.93 17.37
C GLU A 121 4.13 10.56 16.54
N ALA A 122 5.26 11.24 16.77
CA ALA A 122 6.52 10.97 16.08
C ALA A 122 7.02 9.54 16.37
N ARG A 123 6.92 9.09 17.63
CA ARG A 123 7.26 7.71 17.99
C ARG A 123 6.31 6.70 17.37
N ARG A 124 5.00 6.94 17.41
CA ARG A 124 4.01 6.03 16.78
C ARG A 124 4.20 5.92 15.27
N ARG A 125 4.52 7.02 14.58
CA ARG A 125 4.89 7.00 13.15
C ARG A 125 6.17 6.21 12.89
N ALA A 126 7.19 6.39 13.72
CA ALA A 126 8.42 5.59 13.64
C ALA A 126 8.16 4.09 13.87
N ALA A 127 7.25 3.76 14.79
CA ALA A 127 6.83 2.38 15.05
C ALA A 127 6.21 1.73 13.80
N ILE A 128 5.35 2.46 13.07
CA ILE A 128 4.76 1.99 11.81
C ILE A 128 5.86 1.73 10.76
N GLU A 129 6.79 2.66 10.57
CA GLU A 129 7.90 2.50 9.60
C GLU A 129 8.79 1.29 9.93
N ILE A 130 9.15 1.11 11.20
CA ILE A 130 9.96 -0.04 11.65
C ILE A 130 9.18 -1.35 11.51
N ALA A 131 7.88 -1.35 11.83
CA ALA A 131 7.02 -2.52 11.66
C ALA A 131 6.96 -2.94 10.18
N LEU A 132 6.81 -1.99 9.26
CA LEU A 132 6.81 -2.27 7.82
C LEU A 132 8.15 -2.78 7.32
N GLU A 133 9.27 -2.18 7.74
CA GLU A 133 10.61 -2.66 7.39
C GLU A 133 10.84 -4.09 7.88
N ALA A 134 10.38 -4.41 9.08
CA ALA A 134 10.47 -5.74 9.68
C ALA A 134 9.37 -6.73 9.21
N ARG A 135 8.52 -6.33 8.25
CA ARG A 135 7.40 -7.13 7.71
C ARG A 135 6.33 -7.53 8.75
N LEU A 136 6.17 -6.75 9.79
CA LEU A 136 5.12 -6.85 10.81
C LEU A 136 3.85 -6.12 10.35
N GLN A 137 3.23 -6.62 9.28
CA GLN A 137 2.10 -5.93 8.62
C GLN A 137 0.87 -5.74 9.53
N PRO A 138 0.42 -6.75 10.31
CA PRO A 138 -0.73 -6.57 11.20
C PRO A 138 -0.50 -5.47 12.25
N GLU A 139 0.70 -5.40 12.82
CA GLU A 139 1.09 -4.40 13.81
C GLU A 139 1.15 -3.00 13.17
N ALA A 140 1.74 -2.89 11.97
CA ALA A 140 1.77 -1.63 11.23
C ALA A 140 0.36 -1.11 10.91
N LEU A 141 -0.57 -2.01 10.55
CA LEU A 141 -1.97 -1.65 10.29
C LEU A 141 -2.69 -1.19 11.54
N SER A 142 -2.58 -1.93 12.65
CA SER A 142 -3.20 -1.55 13.93
C SER A 142 -2.73 -0.17 14.39
N LEU A 143 -1.43 0.09 14.32
CA LEU A 143 -0.87 1.39 14.70
C LEU A 143 -1.29 2.51 13.75
N ALA A 144 -1.38 2.23 12.45
CA ALA A 144 -1.86 3.22 11.50
C ALA A 144 -3.34 3.58 11.74
N GLU A 145 -4.18 2.61 12.12
CA GLU A 145 -5.57 2.83 12.50
C GLU A 145 -5.70 3.72 13.73
N GLU A 146 -4.93 3.44 14.78
CA GLU A 146 -4.89 4.24 16.00
C GLU A 146 -4.42 5.68 15.73
N VAL A 147 -3.29 5.84 15.03
CA VAL A 147 -2.74 7.16 14.70
C VAL A 147 -3.71 7.95 13.82
N ALA A 148 -4.31 7.33 12.80
CA ALA A 148 -5.31 8.01 12.00
C ALA A 148 -6.55 8.39 12.82
N GLY A 149 -7.00 7.55 13.75
CA GLY A 149 -8.16 7.81 14.61
C GLY A 149 -7.98 9.04 15.52
N ASP A 150 -6.75 9.26 16.01
CA ASP A 150 -6.42 10.39 16.89
C ASP A 150 -6.23 11.71 16.14
N LEU A 151 -5.93 11.67 14.84
CA LEU A 151 -5.57 12.87 14.08
C LEU A 151 -6.78 13.71 13.65
N PRO A 152 -6.70 15.05 13.76
CA PRO A 152 -7.65 15.96 13.12
C PRO A 152 -7.68 15.75 11.61
N GLU A 153 -8.84 16.01 10.98
CA GLU A 153 -9.08 15.73 9.54
C GLU A 153 -7.97 16.26 8.62
N ARG A 154 -7.52 17.50 8.82
CA ARG A 154 -6.47 18.12 7.98
C ARG A 154 -5.12 17.42 8.09
N GLU A 155 -4.76 16.96 9.29
CA GLU A 155 -3.48 16.29 9.55
C GLU A 155 -3.53 14.82 9.12
N ARG A 156 -4.70 14.20 9.31
CA ARG A 156 -4.99 12.82 8.90
C ARG A 156 -4.86 12.63 7.40
N GLU A 157 -5.36 13.55 6.57
CA GLU A 157 -5.18 13.45 5.13
C GLU A 157 -3.68 13.45 4.76
N GLY A 158 -2.89 14.35 5.35
CA GLY A 158 -1.44 14.41 5.13
C GLY A 158 -0.71 13.13 5.55
N PHE A 159 -1.09 12.59 6.71
CA PHE A 159 -0.61 11.30 7.21
C PHE A 159 -0.94 10.14 6.26
N LEU A 160 -2.21 9.98 5.87
CA LEU A 160 -2.67 8.91 4.99
C LEU A 160 -1.97 8.95 3.61
N ASN A 161 -1.73 10.13 3.04
CA ASN A 161 -0.99 10.22 1.77
C ASN A 161 0.48 9.82 1.91
N ALA A 162 1.12 10.10 3.05
CA ALA A 162 2.48 9.64 3.32
C ALA A 162 2.52 8.13 3.55
N LEU A 163 1.55 7.61 4.31
CA LEU A 163 1.41 6.20 4.61
C LEU A 163 1.15 5.36 3.36
N LEU A 164 0.34 5.86 2.41
CA LEU A 164 0.09 5.17 1.15
C LEU A 164 1.40 4.96 0.36
N ARG A 165 2.21 6.02 0.22
CA ARG A 165 3.50 5.93 -0.48
C ARG A 165 4.44 4.93 0.20
N LEU A 166 4.49 4.97 1.53
CA LEU A 166 5.30 4.05 2.32
C LEU A 166 4.82 2.59 2.16
N ALA A 167 3.50 2.36 2.21
CA ALA A 167 2.93 1.03 2.03
C ALA A 167 3.19 0.47 0.62
N GLU A 168 3.14 1.32 -0.42
CA GLU A 168 3.51 0.95 -1.78
C GLU A 168 5.01 0.64 -1.90
N GLU A 169 5.89 1.42 -1.28
CA GLU A 169 7.34 1.18 -1.26
C GLU A 169 7.71 -0.15 -0.57
N LYS A 170 6.96 -0.54 0.46
CA LYS A 170 7.21 -1.74 1.28
C LYS A 170 6.36 -2.94 0.88
N ASP A 171 5.66 -2.89 -0.26
CA ASP A 171 4.75 -3.93 -0.75
C ASP A 171 3.70 -4.37 0.30
N ALA A 172 3.26 -3.45 1.16
CA ALA A 172 2.31 -3.68 2.25
C ALA A 172 0.86 -3.52 1.74
N GLY A 173 0.41 -4.46 0.90
CA GLY A 173 -0.86 -4.38 0.18
C GLY A 173 -2.11 -4.17 1.05
N GLN A 174 -2.17 -4.81 2.24
CA GLN A 174 -3.30 -4.64 3.16
C GLN A 174 -3.36 -3.20 3.71
N LEU A 175 -2.21 -2.65 4.10
CA LEU A 175 -2.11 -1.29 4.61
C LEU A 175 -2.41 -0.26 3.51
N ALA A 176 -1.90 -0.48 2.30
CA ALA A 176 -2.19 0.37 1.14
C ALA A 176 -3.70 0.39 0.83
N LEU A 177 -4.35 -0.78 0.81
CA LEU A 177 -5.79 -0.88 0.58
C LEU A 177 -6.60 -0.14 1.66
N TRP A 178 -6.27 -0.37 2.93
CA TRP A 178 -6.92 0.33 4.05
C TRP A 178 -6.75 1.84 3.93
N THR A 179 -5.54 2.30 3.62
CA THR A 179 -5.22 3.74 3.50
C THR A 179 -6.00 4.38 2.34
N LEU A 180 -6.07 3.71 1.19
CA LEU A 180 -6.88 4.16 0.05
C LEU A 180 -8.37 4.29 0.42
N GLN A 181 -8.90 3.37 1.22
CA GLN A 181 -10.29 3.44 1.68
C GLN A 181 -10.54 4.64 2.61
N GLN A 182 -9.63 4.93 3.52
CA GLN A 182 -9.76 6.12 4.37
C GLN A 182 -9.72 7.41 3.55
N LEU A 183 -8.73 7.54 2.65
CA LEU A 183 -8.65 8.68 1.72
C LEU A 183 -9.92 8.82 0.88
N ARG A 184 -10.53 7.71 0.47
CA ARG A 184 -11.77 7.69 -0.32
C ARG A 184 -12.99 8.13 0.47
N ARG A 185 -13.06 7.81 1.78
CA ARG A 185 -14.11 8.28 2.69
C ARG A 185 -14.05 9.80 2.87
N GLU A 186 -12.84 10.34 2.97
CA GLU A 186 -12.60 11.79 3.10
C GLU A 186 -12.81 12.54 1.77
N THR A 187 -12.67 11.85 0.64
CA THR A 187 -12.88 12.43 -0.70
C THR A 187 -14.13 11.85 -1.35
N PRO A 188 -15.35 12.33 -1.04
CA PRO A 188 -16.58 11.72 -1.50
C PRO A 188 -16.85 11.89 -3.00
N ARG A 189 -16.38 12.99 -3.62
CA ARG A 189 -16.70 13.39 -5.00
C ARG A 189 -15.48 13.96 -5.74
N GLY A 190 -15.62 14.12 -7.06
CA GLY A 190 -14.64 14.77 -7.93
C GLY A 190 -13.64 13.80 -8.58
N SER A 191 -12.64 14.37 -9.26
CA SER A 191 -11.61 13.59 -9.99
C SER A 191 -10.78 12.72 -9.04
N ARG A 192 -10.42 13.25 -7.86
CA ARG A 192 -9.65 12.51 -6.86
C ARG A 192 -10.39 11.27 -6.35
N ALA A 193 -11.69 11.38 -6.07
CA ALA A 193 -12.52 10.23 -5.67
C ALA A 193 -12.46 9.10 -6.70
N ARG A 194 -12.54 9.44 -8.00
CA ARG A 194 -12.41 8.46 -9.09
C ARG A 194 -11.04 7.81 -9.16
N THR A 195 -9.97 8.59 -8.99
CA THR A 195 -8.60 8.05 -8.96
C THR A 195 -8.44 7.04 -7.83
N LEU A 196 -8.96 7.36 -6.65
CA LEU A 196 -8.96 6.47 -5.49
C LEU A 196 -9.80 5.22 -5.74
N ASP A 197 -11.02 5.34 -6.28
CA ASP A 197 -11.86 4.18 -6.63
C ASP A 197 -11.14 3.24 -7.63
N ARG A 198 -10.42 3.78 -8.62
CA ARG A 198 -9.60 2.99 -9.54
C ARG A 198 -8.45 2.26 -8.81
N GLN A 199 -7.73 2.95 -7.93
CA GLN A 199 -6.63 2.36 -7.15
C GLN A 199 -7.13 1.28 -6.19
N ILE A 200 -8.27 1.50 -5.52
CA ILE A 200 -8.92 0.50 -4.67
C ILE A 200 -9.29 -0.73 -5.49
N ALA A 201 -9.87 -0.55 -6.69
CA ALA A 201 -10.24 -1.66 -7.54
C ALA A 201 -9.03 -2.54 -7.90
N VAL A 202 -7.93 -1.93 -8.34
CA VAL A 202 -6.70 -2.65 -8.70
C VAL A 202 -6.07 -3.33 -7.48
N THR A 203 -5.92 -2.62 -6.37
CA THR A 203 -5.29 -3.15 -5.15
C THR A 203 -6.11 -4.29 -4.55
N SER A 204 -7.44 -4.20 -4.59
CA SER A 204 -8.34 -5.27 -4.12
C SER A 204 -8.23 -6.52 -4.99
N LEU A 205 -8.12 -6.39 -6.32
CA LEU A 205 -7.91 -7.52 -7.23
C LEU A 205 -6.59 -8.24 -6.95
N VAL A 206 -5.50 -7.48 -6.75
CA VAL A 206 -4.19 -8.05 -6.39
C VAL A 206 -4.27 -8.83 -5.07
N ALA A 207 -5.06 -8.35 -4.12
CA ALA A 207 -5.31 -9.03 -2.84
C ALA A 207 -6.31 -10.21 -2.94
N GLY A 208 -6.89 -10.48 -4.12
CA GLY A 208 -7.91 -11.52 -4.30
C GLY A 208 -9.32 -11.14 -3.81
N ASP A 209 -9.54 -9.89 -3.40
CA ASP A 209 -10.84 -9.38 -2.95
C ASP A 209 -11.65 -8.84 -4.14
N THR A 210 -12.28 -9.76 -4.85
CA THR A 210 -13.08 -9.47 -6.06
C THR A 210 -14.34 -8.67 -5.74
N VAL A 211 -14.95 -8.88 -4.57
CA VAL A 211 -16.16 -8.15 -4.14
C VAL A 211 -15.84 -6.66 -4.02
N ARG A 212 -14.81 -6.32 -3.26
CA ARG A 212 -14.39 -4.93 -3.06
C ARG A 212 -13.88 -4.29 -4.35
N ALA A 213 -13.21 -5.07 -5.19
CA ALA A 213 -12.78 -4.61 -6.50
C ALA A 213 -13.97 -4.16 -7.37
N LEU A 214 -15.03 -4.97 -7.40
CA LEU A 214 -16.25 -4.68 -8.16
C LEU A 214 -16.99 -3.46 -7.62
N GLU A 215 -17.16 -3.36 -6.30
CA GLU A 215 -17.78 -2.19 -5.67
C GLU A 215 -17.03 -0.88 -5.99
N ALA A 216 -15.70 -0.91 -5.93
CA ALA A 216 -14.88 0.25 -6.25
C ALA A 216 -14.95 0.59 -7.75
N ARG A 217 -14.95 -0.40 -8.62
CA ARG A 217 -15.07 -0.17 -10.06
C ARG A 217 -16.44 0.35 -10.46
N GLU A 218 -17.50 -0.07 -9.76
CA GLU A 218 -18.85 0.46 -9.95
C GLU A 218 -18.91 1.95 -9.58
N ARG A 219 -18.36 2.33 -8.41
CA ARG A 219 -18.25 3.75 -8.01
C ARG A 219 -17.45 4.57 -9.03
N TYR A 220 -16.33 4.02 -9.51
CA TYR A 220 -15.52 4.65 -10.56
C TYR A 220 -16.35 4.87 -11.84
N ALA A 221 -17.03 3.84 -12.34
CA ALA A 221 -17.84 3.92 -13.56
C ALA A 221 -18.98 4.94 -13.44
N ARG A 222 -19.70 4.97 -12.30
CA ARG A 222 -20.76 5.95 -12.03
C ARG A 222 -20.26 7.39 -11.98
N GLY A 223 -19.00 7.61 -11.63
CA GLY A 223 -18.40 8.95 -11.60
C GLY A 223 -17.94 9.48 -12.96
N LEU A 224 -17.92 8.65 -14.00
CA LEU A 224 -17.49 9.01 -15.36
C LEU A 224 -18.66 9.57 -16.18
N PRO A 225 -18.38 10.45 -17.17
CA PRO A 225 -19.41 10.93 -18.08
C PRO A 225 -20.11 9.77 -18.79
N GLU A 226 -21.42 9.87 -18.95
CA GLU A 226 -22.21 8.92 -19.75
C GLU A 226 -21.62 8.81 -21.15
N ARG A 227 -21.65 7.59 -21.70
CA ARG A 227 -21.15 7.29 -23.04
C ARG A 227 -19.66 7.60 -23.28
N SER A 228 -18.88 7.89 -22.24
CA SER A 228 -17.43 8.08 -22.38
C SER A 228 -16.69 6.77 -22.68
N PRO A 229 -15.59 6.80 -23.45
CA PRO A 229 -14.75 5.63 -23.68
C PRO A 229 -14.23 4.98 -22.39
N GLU A 230 -13.90 5.79 -21.39
CA GLU A 230 -13.43 5.32 -20.09
C GLU A 230 -14.53 4.55 -19.35
N ARG A 231 -15.77 5.04 -19.39
CA ARG A 231 -16.92 4.39 -18.77
C ARG A 231 -17.24 3.07 -19.46
N ARG A 232 -17.20 3.05 -20.80
CA ARG A 232 -17.34 1.83 -21.61
C ARG A 232 -16.36 0.77 -21.15
N ARG A 233 -15.07 1.11 -21.08
CA ARG A 233 -14.01 0.19 -20.65
C ARG A 233 -14.26 -0.29 -19.23
N ALA A 234 -14.58 0.61 -18.29
CA ALA A 234 -14.83 0.26 -16.89
C ALA A 234 -15.99 -0.75 -16.73
N LEU A 235 -17.11 -0.51 -17.39
CA LEU A 235 -18.29 -1.39 -17.34
C LEU A 235 -18.02 -2.74 -18.00
N ALA A 236 -17.37 -2.76 -19.17
CA ALA A 236 -16.99 -4.00 -19.83
C ALA A 236 -16.10 -4.88 -18.93
N GLU A 237 -15.13 -4.26 -18.27
CA GLU A 237 -14.22 -4.93 -17.35
C GLU A 237 -14.97 -5.45 -16.10
N MET A 238 -15.97 -4.73 -15.58
CA MET A 238 -16.83 -5.24 -14.49
C MET A 238 -17.57 -6.50 -14.92
N ILE A 239 -18.21 -6.48 -16.09
CA ILE A 239 -18.93 -7.65 -16.61
C ILE A 239 -17.99 -8.85 -16.71
N ARG A 240 -16.76 -8.67 -17.24
CA ARG A 240 -15.77 -9.76 -17.32
C ARG A 240 -15.44 -10.38 -15.97
N LEU A 241 -15.19 -9.56 -14.95
CA LEU A 241 -14.88 -10.04 -13.61
C LEU A 241 -16.04 -10.81 -12.99
N GLU A 242 -17.27 -10.39 -13.29
CA GLU A 242 -18.48 -11.02 -12.78
C GLU A 242 -18.92 -12.24 -13.60
N THR A 243 -18.41 -12.44 -14.81
CA THR A 243 -18.78 -13.57 -15.67
C THR A 243 -18.58 -14.91 -14.96
N ALA A 244 -17.57 -15.06 -14.09
CA ALA A 244 -17.35 -16.32 -13.38
C ALA A 244 -18.24 -16.49 -12.13
N THR A 245 -18.61 -15.41 -11.44
CA THR A 245 -19.12 -15.47 -10.05
C THR A 245 -20.44 -14.73 -9.83
N GLY A 246 -20.83 -13.83 -10.73
CA GLY A 246 -22.03 -13.00 -10.61
C GLY A 246 -23.32 -13.80 -10.75
N ALA A 247 -24.43 -13.27 -10.20
CA ALA A 247 -25.74 -13.90 -10.37
C ALA A 247 -26.18 -13.84 -11.86
N PRO A 248 -26.71 -14.94 -12.44
CA PRO A 248 -27.03 -15.01 -13.86
C PRO A 248 -27.93 -13.89 -14.39
N LEU A 249 -29.03 -13.59 -13.70
CA LEU A 249 -29.97 -12.52 -14.11
C LEU A 249 -29.33 -11.13 -14.03
N ALA A 250 -28.59 -10.85 -12.95
CA ALA A 250 -27.92 -9.56 -12.78
C ALA A 250 -26.85 -9.32 -13.87
N LEU A 251 -26.20 -10.38 -14.35
CA LEU A 251 -25.25 -10.30 -15.46
C LEU A 251 -25.93 -9.99 -16.80
N LEU A 252 -27.08 -10.62 -17.07
CA LEU A 252 -27.87 -10.32 -18.27
C LEU A 252 -28.33 -8.86 -18.26
N ASP A 253 -28.87 -8.39 -17.14
CA ASP A 253 -29.32 -7.00 -17.00
C ASP A 253 -28.16 -6.01 -17.21
N ARG A 254 -26.99 -6.29 -16.62
CA ARG A 254 -25.79 -5.47 -16.81
C ARG A 254 -25.30 -5.47 -18.25
N PHE A 255 -25.28 -6.63 -18.91
CA PHE A 255 -24.85 -6.72 -20.30
C PHE A 255 -25.83 -6.03 -21.25
N ALA A 256 -27.14 -6.16 -21.01
CA ALA A 256 -28.17 -5.43 -21.76
C ALA A 256 -28.01 -3.91 -21.60
N ALA A 257 -27.85 -3.41 -20.37
CA ALA A 257 -27.61 -2.00 -20.09
C ALA A 257 -26.30 -1.50 -20.76
N PHE A 258 -25.25 -2.32 -20.76
CA PHE A 258 -24.00 -2.00 -21.45
C PHE A 258 -24.20 -1.85 -22.97
N ARG A 259 -24.96 -2.76 -23.59
CA ARG A 259 -25.27 -2.71 -25.03
C ARG A 259 -26.16 -1.52 -25.38
N GLU A 260 -27.08 -1.15 -24.50
CA GLU A 260 -27.93 0.04 -24.68
C GLU A 260 -27.09 1.32 -24.63
N GLU A 261 -26.18 1.44 -23.65
CA GLU A 261 -25.31 2.61 -23.52
C GLU A 261 -24.25 2.67 -24.64
N PHE A 262 -23.75 1.51 -25.09
CA PHE A 262 -22.69 1.41 -26.09
C PHE A 262 -22.99 0.38 -27.21
N PRO A 263 -23.91 0.69 -28.15
CA PRO A 263 -24.35 -0.28 -29.17
C PRO A 263 -23.24 -0.80 -30.10
N ASN A 264 -22.19 0.00 -30.30
CA ASN A 264 -21.06 -0.29 -31.18
C ASN A 264 -19.77 -0.61 -30.40
N ALA A 265 -19.88 -1.01 -29.13
CA ALA A 265 -18.70 -1.33 -28.32
C ALA A 265 -17.98 -2.57 -28.88
N PRO A 266 -16.68 -2.48 -29.21
CA PRO A 266 -15.91 -3.67 -29.60
C PRO A 266 -15.81 -4.70 -28.47
N GLU A 267 -15.96 -4.26 -27.22
CA GLU A 267 -15.96 -5.15 -26.07
C GLU A 267 -17.21 -6.05 -25.99
N ALA A 268 -18.30 -5.72 -26.70
CA ALA A 268 -19.55 -6.50 -26.68
C ALA A 268 -19.38 -7.91 -27.25
N ASP A 269 -18.56 -8.07 -28.31
CA ASP A 269 -18.30 -9.36 -28.97
C ASP A 269 -17.67 -10.38 -28.01
N PRO A 270 -16.47 -10.15 -27.42
CA PRO A 270 -15.87 -11.08 -26.47
C PRO A 270 -16.67 -11.24 -25.17
N LEU A 271 -17.42 -10.20 -24.73
CA LEU A 271 -18.27 -10.30 -23.55
C LEU A 271 -19.45 -11.27 -23.76
N ALA A 272 -20.11 -11.18 -24.91
CA ALA A 272 -21.23 -12.06 -25.24
C ALA A 272 -20.79 -13.52 -25.28
N VAL A 273 -19.62 -13.81 -25.86
CA VAL A 273 -19.04 -15.16 -25.89
C VAL A 273 -18.73 -15.67 -24.49
N ALA A 274 -18.08 -14.86 -23.64
CA ALA A 274 -17.75 -15.26 -22.28
C ALA A 274 -19.02 -15.56 -21.45
N LEU A 275 -20.08 -14.77 -21.61
CA LEU A 275 -21.37 -15.03 -20.97
C LEU A 275 -22.03 -16.29 -21.54
N SER A 276 -22.04 -16.45 -22.88
CA SER A 276 -22.61 -17.61 -23.55
C SER A 276 -21.96 -18.91 -23.09
N ALA A 277 -20.63 -18.96 -23.08
CA ALA A 277 -19.87 -20.10 -22.58
C ALA A 277 -20.25 -20.44 -21.13
N ARG A 278 -20.36 -19.44 -20.25
CA ARG A 278 -20.77 -19.64 -18.86
C ARG A 278 -22.18 -20.21 -18.74
N PHE A 279 -23.15 -19.76 -19.54
CA PHE A 279 -24.51 -20.31 -19.54
C PHE A 279 -24.53 -21.74 -20.09
N ARG A 280 -23.78 -22.01 -21.15
CA ARG A 280 -23.61 -23.33 -21.74
C ARG A 280 -22.99 -24.34 -20.76
N GLU A 281 -21.93 -23.95 -20.04
CA GLU A 281 -21.31 -24.78 -18.99
C GLU A 281 -22.29 -25.16 -17.87
N ASN A 282 -23.28 -24.29 -17.60
CA ASN A 282 -24.34 -24.55 -16.62
C ASN A 282 -25.56 -25.29 -17.22
N GLY A 283 -25.50 -25.69 -18.51
CA GLY A 283 -26.56 -26.42 -19.22
C GLY A 283 -27.71 -25.54 -19.73
N ASP A 284 -27.61 -24.22 -19.61
CA ASP A 284 -28.63 -23.27 -20.07
C ASP A 284 -28.32 -22.79 -21.50
N LEU A 285 -28.56 -23.68 -22.47
CA LEU A 285 -28.31 -23.43 -23.89
C LEU A 285 -29.21 -22.33 -24.47
N GLU A 286 -30.41 -22.16 -23.93
CA GLU A 286 -31.36 -21.12 -24.36
C GLU A 286 -30.80 -19.74 -24.01
N THR A 287 -30.38 -19.53 -22.76
CA THR A 287 -29.75 -18.27 -22.35
C THR A 287 -28.39 -18.06 -23.01
N ALA A 288 -27.63 -19.14 -23.25
CA ALA A 288 -26.36 -19.08 -23.98
C ALA A 288 -26.54 -18.56 -25.42
N ALA A 289 -27.64 -18.94 -26.10
CA ALA A 289 -27.98 -18.40 -27.41
C ALA A 289 -28.51 -16.96 -27.32
N PHE A 290 -29.38 -16.69 -26.34
CA PHE A 290 -30.01 -15.38 -26.14
C PHE A 290 -28.98 -14.24 -25.98
N VAL A 291 -27.92 -14.46 -25.19
CA VAL A 291 -26.92 -13.42 -24.94
C VAL A 291 -26.13 -13.01 -26.20
N LEU A 292 -26.08 -13.88 -27.21
CA LEU A 292 -25.42 -13.61 -28.50
C LEU A 292 -26.34 -12.86 -29.49
N GLU A 293 -27.64 -12.78 -29.23
CA GLU A 293 -28.60 -12.18 -30.16
C GLU A 293 -28.32 -10.70 -30.42
N GLY A 294 -28.21 -10.34 -31.70
CA GLY A 294 -27.92 -8.97 -32.13
C GLY A 294 -26.51 -8.47 -31.79
N VAL A 295 -25.62 -9.33 -31.25
CA VAL A 295 -24.21 -9.01 -31.06
C VAL A 295 -23.48 -9.22 -32.39
N GLN A 296 -22.77 -8.18 -32.82
CA GLN A 296 -21.97 -8.22 -34.04
C GLN A 296 -20.51 -8.46 -33.68
N GLY A 297 -19.91 -9.44 -34.33
CA GLY A 297 -18.48 -9.66 -34.27
C GLY A 297 -18.08 -11.09 -34.62
N PRO A 298 -16.79 -11.29 -34.92
CA PRO A 298 -16.28 -12.59 -35.29
C PRO A 298 -16.44 -13.66 -34.19
N LEU A 299 -16.23 -13.32 -32.92
CA LEU A 299 -16.24 -14.29 -31.82
C LEU A 299 -17.67 -14.77 -31.52
N SER A 300 -18.63 -13.84 -31.44
CA SER A 300 -20.05 -14.15 -31.25
C SER A 300 -20.65 -14.90 -32.44
N ALA A 301 -20.13 -14.69 -33.66
CA ALA A 301 -20.49 -15.53 -34.80
C ALA A 301 -19.97 -16.96 -34.62
N GLN A 302 -18.72 -17.14 -34.17
CA GLN A 302 -18.16 -18.47 -33.90
C GLN A 302 -18.95 -19.21 -32.81
N GLU A 303 -19.25 -18.56 -31.67
CA GLU A 303 -20.00 -19.20 -30.57
C GLU A 303 -21.43 -19.58 -31.00
N ARG A 304 -22.11 -18.73 -31.80
CA ARG A 304 -23.41 -19.08 -32.40
C ARG A 304 -23.32 -20.31 -33.30
N ALA A 305 -22.21 -20.48 -34.01
CA ALA A 305 -22.01 -21.68 -34.83
C ALA A 305 -21.86 -22.94 -33.97
N TRP A 306 -21.11 -22.87 -32.87
CA TRP A 306 -20.94 -23.99 -31.95
C TRP A 306 -22.26 -24.41 -31.32
N LEU A 307 -23.06 -23.46 -30.81
CA LEU A 307 -24.40 -23.73 -30.28
C LEU A 307 -25.33 -24.34 -31.35
N ALA A 308 -25.24 -23.86 -32.60
CA ALA A 308 -26.03 -24.42 -33.69
C ALA A 308 -25.62 -25.87 -34.03
N LEU A 309 -24.33 -26.22 -33.93
CA LEU A 309 -23.86 -27.60 -34.10
C LEU A 309 -24.34 -28.51 -32.97
N GLU A 310 -24.32 -28.03 -31.72
CA GLU A 310 -24.86 -28.76 -30.57
C GLU A 310 -26.37 -29.03 -30.72
N ALA A 311 -27.09 -28.14 -31.39
CA ALA A 311 -28.51 -28.29 -31.73
C ALA A 311 -28.78 -29.05 -33.07
N ASP A 312 -27.75 -29.65 -33.69
CA ASP A 312 -27.78 -30.29 -35.03
C ASP A 312 -28.32 -29.39 -36.17
N ASN A 313 -28.23 -28.07 -36.02
CA ASN A 313 -28.58 -27.08 -37.05
C ASN A 313 -27.35 -26.70 -37.89
N ARG A 314 -27.00 -27.60 -38.82
CA ARG A 314 -25.80 -27.48 -39.67
C ARG A 314 -25.81 -26.27 -40.61
N GLU A 315 -26.99 -25.85 -41.06
CA GLU A 315 -27.12 -24.72 -41.96
C GLU A 315 -26.81 -23.40 -41.25
N SER A 316 -27.39 -23.19 -40.06
CA SER A 316 -27.06 -22.03 -39.22
C SER A 316 -25.60 -22.06 -38.76
N ALA A 317 -25.06 -23.23 -38.43
CA ALA A 317 -23.64 -23.37 -38.10
C ALA A 317 -22.73 -22.90 -39.25
N ARG A 318 -23.00 -23.36 -40.48
CA ARG A 318 -22.21 -22.99 -41.66
C ARG A 318 -22.23 -21.49 -41.92
N ILE A 319 -23.41 -20.85 -41.85
CA ILE A 319 -23.55 -19.40 -42.06
C ILE A 319 -22.71 -18.62 -41.04
N ASN A 320 -22.80 -19.00 -39.77
CA ASN A 320 -22.10 -18.32 -38.69
C ASN A 320 -20.57 -18.52 -38.74
N LEU A 321 -20.08 -19.72 -39.10
CA LEU A 321 -18.64 -19.95 -39.33
C LEU A 321 -18.09 -19.10 -40.48
N MET A 322 -18.86 -18.94 -41.57
CA MET A 322 -18.46 -18.05 -42.68
C MET A 322 -18.39 -16.57 -42.26
N LEU A 323 -19.23 -16.14 -41.32
CA LEU A 323 -19.16 -14.79 -40.75
C LEU A 323 -17.95 -14.63 -39.84
N ALA A 324 -17.67 -15.61 -38.98
CA ALA A 324 -16.51 -15.61 -38.09
C ALA A 324 -15.18 -15.58 -38.88
N ALA A 325 -15.05 -16.40 -39.92
CA ALA A 325 -13.86 -16.51 -40.75
C ALA A 325 -13.48 -15.21 -41.51
N ARG A 326 -14.41 -14.24 -41.63
CA ARG A 326 -14.11 -12.92 -42.21
C ARG A 326 -13.35 -12.00 -41.25
N GLY A 327 -13.42 -12.27 -39.94
CA GLY A 327 -12.85 -11.42 -38.89
C GLY A 327 -11.83 -12.10 -37.97
N LEU A 328 -11.73 -13.44 -38.00
CA LEU A 328 -10.74 -14.20 -37.22
C LEU A 328 -9.58 -14.70 -38.09
N PRO A 329 -8.35 -14.75 -37.56
CA PRO A 329 -7.29 -15.53 -38.17
C PRO A 329 -7.67 -17.02 -38.20
N ALA A 330 -7.20 -17.75 -39.21
CA ALA A 330 -7.61 -19.15 -39.46
C ALA A 330 -7.40 -20.09 -38.26
N THR A 331 -6.39 -19.83 -37.42
CA THR A 331 -6.08 -20.58 -36.20
C THR A 331 -7.10 -20.38 -35.08
N GLU A 332 -7.75 -19.21 -35.02
CA GLU A 332 -8.78 -18.91 -34.01
C GLU A 332 -10.16 -19.31 -34.52
N ALA A 333 -10.41 -19.22 -35.82
CA ALA A 333 -11.69 -19.59 -36.44
C ALA A 333 -12.04 -21.09 -36.36
N THR A 334 -11.07 -21.95 -36.00
CA THR A 334 -11.20 -23.41 -35.99
C THR A 334 -10.83 -24.06 -34.65
N ALA A 335 -10.40 -23.26 -33.67
CA ALA A 335 -10.24 -23.68 -32.28
C ALA A 335 -11.60 -23.76 -31.58
#